data_AF-A0A7W8JQM5-F1
#
_entry.id   AF-A0A7W8JQM5-F1
#
_cell.length_a   1.000
_cell.length_b   1.000
_cell.length_c   1.000
_cell.angle_alpha   90.00
_cell.angle_beta   90.00
_cell.angle_gamma   90.00
#
_symmetry.space_group_name_H-M   'P 1'
#
loop_
_entity.id
_entity.type
_entity.pdbx_description
1 polymer ?
#
loop_
_entity_poly.entity_id
_entity_poly.type
_entity_poly.pdbx_seq_one_letter_code
_entity_poly.pdbx_strand_id
1 'polypeptide(L)'
;MNRPMLRLLLCLLLALLPLAASAAQSGAIAPVAPIAQTPSSSAGIPVFTVQNVGGGQNWSLSLQTLALMTVLTMLPAVLLMMTSFTRIIIVLSFLRQALATQSTPPNQVLLGLALFLTLFVMSPVINHAYQDGVKPYMDYQLGAEQAIPLAAAPFKHFMLDQTRDADLQLFTHLAKEKPYANKEEVPFRVAMPAFLTSELKTAFQMGFLLFIPFLIIDLVVASVLMSMGMAMVSPAIISLPFKIMLFVLVDGWSLLIGTLAGSFYT
;
A
#
# COMPACT_ATOMS: atom_id res chain seq x y z
N MET A 1 6.51 17.07 -20.35
CA MET A 1 6.19 15.70 -19.93
C MET A 1 6.93 14.73 -20.84
N ASN A 2 7.98 14.09 -20.33
CA ASN A 2 8.89 13.28 -21.14
C ASN A 2 8.24 11.95 -21.56
N ARG A 3 8.27 11.66 -22.88
CA ARG A 3 7.78 10.41 -23.50
C ARG A 3 8.23 9.11 -22.79
N PRO A 4 9.45 8.96 -22.23
CA PRO A 4 9.83 7.77 -21.47
C PRO A 4 9.10 7.63 -20.13
N MET A 5 8.83 8.75 -19.43
CA MET A 5 8.15 8.76 -18.14
C MET A 5 6.68 8.34 -18.29
N LEU A 6 6.03 8.77 -19.39
CA LEU A 6 4.67 8.33 -19.71
C LEU A 6 4.60 6.83 -20.01
N ARG A 7 5.62 6.26 -20.68
CA ARG A 7 5.71 4.82 -20.95
C ARG A 7 5.95 4.00 -19.69
N LEU A 8 6.80 4.49 -18.78
CA LEU A 8 7.05 3.83 -17.50
C LEU A 8 5.77 3.80 -16.64
N LEU A 9 5.05 4.91 -16.58
CA LEU A 9 3.79 5.05 -15.85
C LEU A 9 2.68 4.18 -16.46
N LEU A 10 2.61 4.10 -17.79
CA LEU A 10 1.68 3.23 -18.51
C LEU A 10 1.99 1.73 -18.29
N CYS A 11 3.27 1.34 -18.30
CA CYS A 11 3.68 -0.03 -18.01
C CYS A 11 3.40 -0.43 -16.56
N LEU A 12 3.59 0.48 -15.60
CA LEU A 12 3.28 0.25 -14.19
C LEU A 12 1.76 0.11 -13.97
N LEU A 13 0.95 0.90 -14.69
CA LEU A 13 -0.50 0.82 -14.68
C LEU A 13 -1.04 -0.47 -15.33
N LEU A 14 -0.43 -0.91 -16.44
CA LEU A 14 -0.77 -2.17 -17.15
C LEU A 14 -0.35 -3.43 -16.37
N ALA A 15 0.74 -3.37 -15.60
CA ALA A 15 1.18 -4.47 -14.74
C ALA A 15 0.26 -4.69 -13.52
N LEU A 16 -0.52 -3.68 -13.12
CA LEU A 16 -1.47 -3.74 -12.00
C LEU A 16 -2.88 -4.22 -12.39
N LEU A 17 -3.22 -4.23 -13.69
CA LEU A 17 -4.52 -4.65 -14.22
C LEU A 17 -4.91 -6.13 -13.95
N PRO A 18 -3.99 -7.12 -13.99
CA PRO A 18 -4.34 -8.51 -13.73
C PRO A 18 -4.73 -8.76 -12.26
N LEU A 19 -4.28 -7.90 -11.34
CA LEU A 19 -4.55 -8.04 -9.90
C LEU A 19 -5.97 -7.60 -9.52
N ALA A 20 -6.61 -6.76 -10.35
CA ALA A 20 -7.99 -6.33 -10.13
C ALA A 20 -9.04 -7.37 -10.58
N ALA A 21 -8.66 -8.32 -11.45
CA ALA A 21 -9.58 -9.29 -12.05
C ALA A 21 -9.84 -10.52 -11.17
N SER A 22 -8.94 -10.87 -10.24
CA SER A 22 -9.09 -12.06 -9.40
C SER A 22 -9.98 -11.88 -8.16
N ALA A 23 -10.37 -10.64 -7.84
CA ALA A 23 -11.19 -10.34 -6.66
C ALA A 23 -12.71 -10.45 -6.89
N ALA A 24 -13.17 -10.84 -8.08
CA ALA A 24 -14.58 -10.81 -8.48
C ALA A 24 -15.34 -12.15 -8.37
N GLN A 25 -14.75 -13.22 -7.84
CA GLN A 25 -15.49 -14.47 -7.61
C GLN A 25 -15.78 -14.67 -6.12
N SER A 26 -16.94 -14.17 -5.69
CA SER A 26 -17.60 -14.64 -4.47
C SER A 26 -19.11 -14.64 -4.67
N GLY A 27 -19.73 -15.81 -4.53
CA GLY A 27 -21.18 -15.93 -4.31
C GLY A 27 -21.93 -16.90 -5.23
N ALA A 28 -21.80 -18.21 -5.01
CA ALA A 28 -22.91 -19.18 -5.14
C ALA A 28 -22.47 -20.53 -4.58
N ILE A 29 -23.02 -20.93 -3.42
CA ILE A 29 -22.86 -22.29 -2.88
C ILE A 29 -24.05 -23.09 -3.39
N ALA A 30 -23.82 -23.98 -4.35
CA ALA A 30 -24.76 -25.03 -4.75
C ALA A 30 -24.32 -26.37 -4.11
N PRO A 31 -25.25 -27.28 -3.76
CA PRO A 31 -24.93 -28.49 -3.01
C PRO A 31 -24.09 -29.46 -3.87
N VAL A 32 -22.99 -29.93 -3.30
CA VAL A 32 -22.08 -30.91 -3.91
C VAL A 32 -22.69 -32.32 -3.82
N ALA A 33 -22.99 -32.92 -4.96
CA ALA A 33 -23.17 -34.37 -5.08
C ALA A 33 -21.79 -35.06 -5.05
N PRO A 34 -21.64 -36.26 -4.46
CA PRO A 34 -20.35 -36.93 -4.37
C PRO A 34 -19.94 -37.46 -5.77
N ILE A 35 -18.88 -36.88 -6.34
CA ILE A 35 -18.24 -37.38 -7.55
C ILE A 35 -17.27 -38.50 -7.15
N ALA A 36 -17.47 -39.68 -7.72
CA ALA A 36 -16.59 -40.83 -7.59
C ALA A 36 -15.17 -40.50 -8.10
N GLN A 37 -14.17 -40.81 -7.28
CA GLN A 37 -12.76 -40.66 -7.63
C GLN A 37 -12.38 -41.71 -8.69
N THR A 38 -12.19 -41.28 -9.92
CA THR A 38 -11.44 -42.05 -10.92
C THR A 38 -9.95 -41.70 -10.77
N PRO A 39 -9.04 -42.69 -10.68
CA PRO A 39 -7.61 -42.43 -10.52
C PRO A 39 -7.08 -41.73 -11.77
N SER A 40 -6.68 -40.47 -11.61
CA SER A 40 -6.12 -39.65 -12.67
C SER A 40 -4.61 -39.95 -12.79
N SER A 41 -4.27 -40.79 -13.76
CA SER A 41 -2.90 -40.92 -14.27
C SER A 41 -2.56 -39.67 -15.09
N SER A 42 -2.18 -38.55 -14.45
CA SER A 42 -1.68 -37.38 -15.18
C SER A 42 -0.21 -37.57 -15.53
N ALA A 43 0.03 -37.91 -16.80
CA ALA A 43 1.34 -37.90 -17.43
C ALA A 43 2.04 -36.55 -17.17
N GLY A 44 3.13 -36.61 -16.41
CA GLY A 44 4.04 -35.48 -16.24
C GLY A 44 4.69 -35.13 -17.56
N ILE A 45 4.63 -33.85 -17.94
CA ILE A 45 5.42 -33.29 -19.03
C ILE A 45 6.91 -33.47 -18.65
N PRO A 46 7.73 -34.18 -19.45
CA PRO A 46 9.14 -34.35 -19.14
C PRO A 46 9.86 -33.02 -19.42
N VAL A 47 10.01 -32.20 -18.39
CA VAL A 47 10.89 -31.02 -18.40
C VAL A 47 12.33 -31.55 -18.33
N PHE A 48 13.07 -31.31 -19.42
CA PHE A 48 14.48 -31.62 -19.64
C PHE A 48 15.31 -31.83 -18.36
N THR A 49 15.69 -33.08 -18.11
CA THR A 49 16.73 -33.45 -17.15
C THR A 49 18.09 -33.16 -17.78
N VAL A 50 18.64 -31.96 -17.55
CA VAL A 50 20.07 -31.73 -17.79
C VAL A 50 20.83 -32.36 -16.64
N GLN A 51 21.38 -33.55 -16.89
CA GLN A 51 22.31 -34.20 -15.99
C GLN A 51 23.73 -33.77 -16.38
N ASN A 52 24.43 -33.06 -15.49
CA ASN A 52 25.87 -32.87 -15.63
C ASN A 52 26.58 -33.31 -14.35
N VAL A 53 27.68 -34.04 -14.58
CA VAL A 53 28.52 -34.75 -13.63
C VAL A 53 29.58 -33.76 -13.15
N GLY A 54 29.46 -33.24 -11.93
CA GLY A 54 30.54 -32.47 -11.31
C GLY A 54 30.10 -31.42 -10.28
N GLY A 55 30.06 -31.81 -9.01
CA GLY A 55 30.65 -31.08 -7.86
C GLY A 55 30.29 -29.63 -7.52
N GLY A 56 29.40 -28.94 -8.23
CA GLY A 56 28.94 -27.58 -7.89
C GLY A 56 27.46 -27.58 -7.57
N GLN A 57 27.06 -27.01 -6.42
CA GLN A 57 25.65 -26.85 -6.03
C GLN A 57 24.92 -25.90 -7.01
N ASN A 58 24.49 -26.44 -8.13
CA ASN A 58 23.58 -25.80 -9.05
C ASN A 58 22.17 -26.03 -8.49
N TRP A 59 21.58 -24.98 -7.92
CA TRP A 59 20.14 -24.94 -7.66
C TRP A 59 19.43 -25.32 -8.96
N SER A 60 18.48 -26.25 -8.91
CA SER A 60 17.76 -26.63 -10.13
C SER A 60 17.12 -25.37 -10.72
N LEU A 61 17.14 -25.23 -12.05
CA LEU A 61 16.53 -24.10 -12.77
C LEU A 61 15.09 -23.83 -12.28
N SER A 62 14.40 -24.89 -11.86
CA SER A 62 13.09 -24.86 -11.21
C SER A 62 13.06 -24.08 -9.89
N LEU A 63 14.03 -24.30 -8.98
CA LEU A 63 14.13 -23.56 -7.72
C LEU A 63 14.47 -22.08 -7.93
N GLN A 64 15.35 -21.77 -8.89
CA GLN A 64 15.68 -20.39 -9.24
C GLN A 64 14.46 -19.65 -9.81
N THR A 65 13.69 -20.32 -10.67
CA THR A 65 12.46 -19.75 -11.25
C THR A 65 11.38 -19.56 -10.17
N LEU A 66 11.24 -20.52 -9.25
CA LEU A 66 10.33 -20.42 -8.11
C LEU A 66 10.67 -19.21 -7.22
N ALA A 67 11.95 -19.04 -6.89
CA ALA A 67 12.42 -17.90 -6.12
C ALA A 67 12.14 -16.56 -6.83
N LEU A 68 12.38 -16.50 -8.15
CA LEU A 68 12.10 -15.31 -8.95
C LEU A 68 10.61 -14.95 -8.95
N MET A 69 9.72 -15.93 -9.16
CA MET A 69 8.26 -15.72 -9.13
C MET A 69 7.78 -15.25 -7.75
N THR A 70 8.37 -15.79 -6.69
CA THR A 70 8.05 -15.41 -5.31
C THR A 70 8.43 -13.95 -5.05
N VAL A 71 9.65 -13.55 -5.41
CA VAL A 71 10.11 -12.16 -5.28
C VAL A 71 9.24 -11.23 -6.14
N LEU A 72 8.97 -11.58 -7.39
CA LEU A 72 8.18 -10.77 -8.30
C LEU A 72 6.74 -10.54 -7.81
N THR A 73 6.16 -11.53 -7.12
CA THR A 73 4.80 -11.44 -6.57
C THR A 73 4.74 -10.56 -5.31
N MET A 74 5.76 -10.61 -4.45
CA MET A 74 5.80 -9.79 -3.23
C MET A 74 6.30 -8.36 -3.47
N LEU A 75 7.10 -8.14 -4.52
CA LEU A 75 7.72 -6.85 -4.80
C LEU A 75 6.74 -5.67 -4.84
N PRO A 76 5.56 -5.73 -5.49
CA PRO A 76 4.63 -4.60 -5.53
C PRO A 76 4.14 -4.20 -4.15
N ALA A 77 3.85 -5.17 -3.29
CA ALA A 77 3.38 -4.91 -1.93
C ALA A 77 4.47 -4.24 -1.08
N VAL A 78 5.71 -4.75 -1.16
CA VAL A 78 6.86 -4.16 -0.46
C VAL A 78 7.13 -2.73 -0.93
N LEU A 79 7.10 -2.48 -2.24
CA LEU A 79 7.30 -1.14 -2.78
C LEU A 79 6.23 -0.15 -2.29
N LEU A 80 4.96 -0.55 -2.26
CA LEU A 80 3.91 0.30 -1.73
C LEU A 80 4.11 0.58 -0.23
N MET A 81 4.52 -0.42 0.55
CA MET A 81 4.79 -0.26 1.99
C MET A 81 5.99 0.65 2.30
N MET A 82 6.94 0.80 1.38
CA MET A 82 8.08 1.73 1.50
C MET A 82 7.72 3.16 1.08
N THR A 83 6.45 3.43 0.74
CA THR A 83 6.01 4.72 0.21
C THR A 83 4.94 5.40 1.07
N SER A 84 4.50 6.59 0.66
CA SER A 84 3.37 7.32 1.27
C SER A 84 2.01 6.61 1.14
N PHE A 85 1.94 5.53 0.35
CA PHE A 85 0.70 4.82 0.03
C PHE A 85 -0.08 4.39 1.29
N THR A 86 0.61 3.83 2.28
CA THR A 86 -0.02 3.27 3.50
C THR A 86 -0.86 4.31 4.24
N ARG A 87 -0.32 5.51 4.49
CA ARG A 87 -1.06 6.58 5.19
C ARG A 87 -2.25 7.05 4.37
N ILE A 88 -2.06 7.26 3.08
CA ILE A 88 -3.11 7.76 2.18
C ILE A 88 -4.30 6.79 2.12
N ILE A 89 -4.06 5.50 1.85
CA ILE A 89 -5.16 4.53 1.68
C ILE A 89 -5.95 4.32 2.97
N ILE A 90 -5.28 4.35 4.13
CA ILE A 90 -5.93 4.20 5.43
C ILE A 90 -6.80 5.42 5.74
N VAL A 91 -6.29 6.64 5.56
CA VAL A 91 -7.07 7.86 5.80
C VAL A 91 -8.28 7.95 4.88
N LEU A 92 -8.14 7.61 3.60
CA LEU A 92 -9.24 7.54 2.66
C LEU A 92 -10.29 6.48 3.06
N SER A 93 -9.84 5.35 3.58
CA SER A 93 -10.74 4.29 4.08
C SER A 93 -11.50 4.74 5.34
N PHE A 94 -10.85 5.49 6.24
CA PHE A 94 -11.51 6.12 7.39
C PHE A 94 -12.57 7.13 6.95
N LEU A 95 -12.27 7.97 5.96
CA LEU A 95 -13.26 8.92 5.41
C LEU A 95 -14.51 8.18 4.91
N ARG A 96 -14.34 7.11 4.12
CA ARG A 96 -15.47 6.33 3.62
C ARG A 96 -16.33 5.77 4.76
N GLN A 97 -15.69 5.24 5.80
CA GLN A 97 -16.40 4.72 6.96
C GLN A 97 -17.13 5.83 7.73
N ALA A 98 -16.50 7.01 7.87
CA ALA A 98 -17.06 8.14 8.60
C ALA A 98 -18.33 8.72 7.93
N LEU A 99 -18.33 8.75 6.59
CA LEU A 99 -19.50 9.14 5.80
C LEU A 99 -20.66 8.13 5.90
N ALA A 100 -20.44 6.91 6.44
CA ALA A 100 -21.43 5.86 6.58
C ALA A 100 -22.13 5.44 5.25
N THR A 101 -21.42 5.62 4.14
CA THR A 101 -21.87 5.25 2.80
C THR A 101 -21.64 3.75 2.56
N GLN A 102 -22.69 3.01 2.19
CA GLN A 102 -22.68 1.54 2.11
C GLN A 102 -21.79 0.91 1.02
N SER A 103 -21.10 1.71 0.19
CA SER A 103 -20.20 1.20 -0.87
C SER A 103 -19.56 2.30 -1.73
N THR A 104 -19.95 3.57 -1.56
CA THR A 104 -19.46 4.68 -2.37
C THR A 104 -18.52 5.56 -1.54
N PRO A 105 -17.27 5.82 -1.95
CA PRO A 105 -16.63 5.37 -3.18
C PRO A 105 -16.19 3.89 -3.15
N PRO A 106 -16.17 3.19 -4.31
CA PRO A 106 -15.67 1.83 -4.41
C PRO A 106 -14.20 1.69 -3.98
N ASN A 107 -13.82 0.52 -3.45
CA ASN A 107 -12.42 0.22 -3.07
C ASN A 107 -11.43 0.51 -4.21
N GLN A 108 -11.80 0.22 -5.45
CA GLN A 108 -10.96 0.46 -6.64
C GLN A 108 -10.70 1.96 -6.88
N VAL A 109 -11.69 2.81 -6.59
CA VAL A 109 -11.53 4.27 -6.72
C VAL A 109 -10.60 4.81 -5.64
N LEU A 110 -10.76 4.33 -4.40
CA LEU A 110 -9.86 4.71 -3.30
C LEU A 110 -8.43 4.24 -3.56
N LEU A 111 -8.26 3.02 -4.06
CA LEU A 111 -6.96 2.48 -4.45
C LEU A 111 -6.32 3.31 -5.57
N GLY A 112 -7.08 3.64 -6.62
CA GLY A 112 -6.60 4.47 -7.71
C GLY A 112 -6.18 5.87 -7.24
N LEU A 113 -7.02 6.52 -6.42
CA LEU A 113 -6.70 7.83 -5.83
C LEU A 113 -5.43 7.75 -4.97
N ALA A 114 -5.32 6.72 -4.12
CA ALA A 114 -4.14 6.52 -3.28
C ALA A 114 -2.86 6.33 -4.10
N LEU A 115 -2.92 5.55 -5.18
CA LEU A 115 -1.78 5.36 -6.08
C LEU A 115 -1.38 6.66 -6.79
N PHE A 116 -2.32 7.43 -7.33
CA PHE A 116 -2.00 8.70 -7.99
C PHE A 116 -1.43 9.73 -7.03
N LEU A 117 -2.00 9.85 -5.82
CA LEU A 117 -1.45 10.72 -4.78
C LEU A 117 -0.06 10.26 -4.32
N THR A 118 0.16 8.95 -4.23
CA THR A 118 1.48 8.40 -3.91
C THR A 118 2.50 8.78 -4.97
N LEU A 119 2.18 8.64 -6.26
CA LEU A 119 3.08 9.05 -7.34
C LEU A 119 3.36 10.56 -7.33
N PHE A 120 2.36 11.37 -6.97
CA PHE A 120 2.51 12.81 -6.82
C PHE A 120 3.47 13.17 -5.67
N VAL A 121 3.22 12.63 -4.46
CA VAL A 121 4.05 12.87 -3.27
C VAL A 121 5.46 12.29 -3.42
N MET A 122 5.58 11.13 -4.07
CA MET A 122 6.87 10.43 -4.24
C MET A 122 7.64 10.85 -5.47
N SER A 123 7.15 11.82 -6.27
CA SER A 123 7.86 12.32 -7.43
C SER A 123 9.34 12.68 -7.16
N PRO A 124 9.72 13.44 -6.10
CA PRO A 124 11.13 13.73 -5.83
C PRO A 124 11.94 12.47 -5.52
N VAL A 125 11.42 11.57 -4.68
CA VAL A 125 12.11 10.31 -4.29
C VAL A 125 12.35 9.43 -5.52
N ILE A 126 11.34 9.27 -6.37
CA ILE A 126 11.44 8.49 -7.62
C ILE A 126 12.46 9.12 -8.57
N ASN A 127 12.48 10.45 -8.68
CA ASN A 127 13.42 11.16 -9.54
C ASN A 127 14.87 10.97 -9.07
N HIS A 128 15.14 11.08 -7.77
CA HIS A 128 16.48 10.82 -7.21
C HIS A 128 16.91 9.36 -7.42
N ALA A 129 16.03 8.40 -7.11
CA ALA A 129 16.32 6.99 -7.33
C ALA A 129 16.62 6.69 -8.82
N TYR A 130 15.91 7.35 -9.74
CA TYR A 130 16.14 7.21 -11.17
C TYR A 130 17.47 7.83 -11.62
N GLN A 131 17.81 9.04 -11.14
CA GLN A 131 19.02 9.75 -11.55
C GLN A 131 20.28 9.12 -10.98
N ASP A 132 20.25 8.68 -9.72
CA ASP A 132 21.45 8.24 -8.99
C ASP A 132 21.73 6.74 -9.14
N GLY A 133 20.68 5.93 -9.31
CA GLY A 133 20.81 4.46 -9.40
C GLY A 133 20.46 3.90 -10.77
N VAL A 134 19.25 4.19 -11.27
CA VAL A 134 18.72 3.53 -12.48
C VAL A 134 19.42 4.01 -13.76
N LYS A 135 19.59 5.32 -13.93
CA LYS A 135 20.20 5.90 -15.14
C LYS A 135 21.67 5.47 -15.31
N PRO A 136 22.54 5.53 -14.29
CA PRO A 136 23.93 5.07 -14.43
C PRO A 136 24.05 3.56 -14.71
N TYR A 137 23.11 2.74 -14.19
CA TYR A 137 23.04 1.33 -14.54
C TYR A 137 22.66 1.11 -16.00
N MET A 138 21.66 1.83 -16.50
CA MET A 138 21.25 1.77 -17.91
C MET A 138 22.35 2.29 -18.86
N ASP A 139 23.13 3.26 -18.41
CA ASP A 139 24.27 3.83 -19.13
C ASP A 139 25.55 2.96 -19.01
N TYR A 140 25.45 1.76 -18.40
CA TYR A 140 26.56 0.83 -18.13
C TYR A 140 27.74 1.44 -17.33
N GLN A 141 27.47 2.50 -16.56
CA GLN A 141 28.45 3.17 -15.70
C GLN A 141 28.58 2.50 -14.34
N LEU A 142 27.52 1.84 -13.87
CA LEU A 142 27.48 1.09 -12.60
C LEU A 142 27.01 -0.35 -12.82
N GLY A 143 27.62 -1.29 -12.08
CA GLY A 143 27.10 -2.65 -11.97
C GLY A 143 25.82 -2.71 -11.11
N ALA A 144 25.02 -3.77 -11.29
CA ALA A 144 23.78 -3.96 -10.53
C ALA A 144 23.98 -3.92 -9.01
N GLU A 145 25.10 -4.45 -8.51
CA GLU A 145 25.45 -4.48 -7.08
C GLU A 145 25.61 -3.08 -6.47
N GLN A 146 26.01 -2.09 -7.27
CA GLN A 146 26.20 -0.70 -6.84
C GLN A 146 24.97 0.15 -7.13
N ALA A 147 24.26 -0.14 -8.22
CA ALA A 147 23.07 0.61 -8.62
C ALA A 147 21.88 0.39 -7.67
N ILE A 148 21.66 -0.84 -7.20
CA ILE A 148 20.55 -1.18 -6.28
C ILE A 148 20.61 -0.36 -4.98
N PRO A 149 21.71 -0.32 -4.21
CA PRO A 149 21.76 0.45 -2.97
C PRO A 149 21.61 1.96 -3.21
N LEU A 150 22.13 2.49 -4.32
CA LEU A 150 21.96 3.90 -4.69
C LEU A 150 20.50 4.22 -5.06
N ALA A 151 19.83 3.35 -5.81
CA ALA A 151 18.41 3.50 -6.13
C ALA A 151 17.52 3.38 -4.89
N ALA A 152 17.92 2.56 -3.90
CA ALA A 152 17.18 2.36 -2.67
C ALA A 152 17.39 3.47 -1.63
N ALA A 153 18.53 4.17 -1.66
CA ALA A 153 18.88 5.18 -0.65
C ALA A 153 17.84 6.31 -0.50
N PRO A 154 17.30 6.92 -1.58
CA PRO A 154 16.26 7.94 -1.46
C PRO A 154 15.00 7.47 -0.74
N PHE A 155 14.60 6.21 -0.95
CA PHE A 155 13.46 5.61 -0.23
C PHE A 155 13.77 5.45 1.26
N LYS A 156 15.01 5.07 1.60
CA LYS A 156 15.45 4.98 2.99
C LYS A 156 15.39 6.35 3.69
N HIS A 157 15.91 7.39 3.04
CA HIS A 157 15.85 8.76 3.56
C HIS A 157 14.41 9.19 3.79
N PHE A 158 13.55 9.04 2.78
CA PHE A 158 12.12 9.34 2.92
C PHE A 158 11.48 8.63 4.12
N MET A 159 11.72 7.34 4.29
CA MET A 159 11.17 6.58 5.42
C MET A 159 11.69 7.13 6.76
N LEU A 160 12.98 7.43 6.87
CA LEU A 160 13.59 7.92 8.12
C LEU A 160 13.14 9.32 8.50
N ASP A 161 12.84 10.17 7.52
CA ASP A 161 12.30 11.51 7.74
C ASP A 161 10.87 11.47 8.29
N GLN A 162 10.08 10.47 7.86
CA GLN A 162 8.71 10.26 8.32
C GLN A 162 8.58 9.37 9.56
N THR A 163 9.67 8.69 9.96
CA THR A 163 9.68 7.81 11.13
C THR A 163 9.86 8.62 12.40
N ARG A 164 8.95 8.44 13.36
CA ARG A 164 9.08 9.03 14.70
C ARG A 164 10.26 8.42 15.45
N ASP A 165 11.02 9.25 16.16
CA ASP A 165 12.22 8.79 16.90
C ASP A 165 11.87 7.70 17.93
N ALA A 166 10.72 7.79 18.59
CA ALA A 166 10.25 6.77 19.54
C ALA A 166 10.03 5.40 18.88
N ASP A 167 9.44 5.37 17.67
CA ASP A 167 9.19 4.12 16.94
C ASP A 167 10.52 3.54 16.43
N LEU A 168 11.42 4.39 15.94
CA LEU A 168 12.77 3.98 15.53
C LEU A 168 13.59 3.39 16.69
N GLN A 169 13.55 4.02 17.86
CA GLN A 169 14.22 3.54 19.07
C GLN A 169 13.67 2.19 19.52
N LEU A 170 12.35 2.01 19.48
CA LEU A 170 11.69 0.75 19.80
C LEU A 170 12.21 -0.39 18.92
N PHE A 171 12.23 -0.21 17.59
CA PHE A 171 12.71 -1.26 16.69
C PHE A 171 14.23 -1.47 16.78
N THR A 172 15.01 -0.43 17.07
CA THR A 172 16.45 -0.57 17.35
C THR A 172 16.70 -1.43 18.59
N HIS A 173 15.92 -1.20 19.66
CA HIS A 173 15.98 -1.99 20.88
C HIS A 173 15.56 -3.45 20.65
N LEU A 174 14.47 -3.67 19.91
CA LEU A 174 14.01 -5.02 19.53
C LEU A 174 15.03 -5.78 18.69
N ALA A 175 15.76 -5.07 17.81
CA ALA A 175 16.85 -5.64 17.03
C ALA A 175 18.12 -5.94 17.86
N LYS A 176 18.14 -5.56 19.15
CA LYS A 176 19.31 -5.67 20.05
C LYS A 176 20.55 -4.94 19.52
N GLU A 177 20.34 -3.86 18.80
CA GLU A 177 21.40 -3.04 18.23
C GLU A 177 21.68 -1.83 19.14
N LYS A 178 22.90 -1.29 19.06
CA LYS A 178 23.22 -0.03 19.75
C LYS A 178 22.48 1.12 19.06
N PRO A 179 22.15 2.20 19.78
CA PRO A 179 21.61 3.40 19.15
C PRO A 179 22.54 3.87 18.02
N TYR A 180 21.97 4.11 16.85
CA TYR A 180 22.71 4.64 15.70
C TYR A 180 23.03 6.11 15.93
N ALA A 181 24.24 6.54 15.58
CA ALA A 181 24.63 7.95 15.72
C ALA A 181 23.93 8.83 14.67
N ASN A 182 23.75 8.29 13.46
CA ASN A 182 23.10 8.95 12.35
C ASN A 182 21.92 8.12 11.83
N LYS A 183 20.85 8.81 11.38
CA LYS A 183 19.69 8.14 10.76
C LYS A 183 20.08 7.31 9.53
N GLU A 184 21.12 7.73 8.82
CA GLU A 184 21.59 7.09 7.58
C GLU A 184 22.23 5.71 7.81
N GLU A 185 22.73 5.44 9.02
CA GLU A 185 23.34 4.16 9.38
C GLU A 185 22.30 3.08 9.68
N VAL A 186 21.03 3.47 9.83
CA VAL A 186 19.94 2.54 10.12
C VAL A 186 19.74 1.58 8.94
N PRO A 187 19.79 0.25 9.16
CA PRO A 187 19.55 -0.73 8.12
C PRO A 187 18.06 -0.81 7.77
N PHE A 188 17.76 -1.18 6.52
CA PHE A 188 16.37 -1.33 6.03
C PHE A 188 15.51 -2.27 6.91
N ARG A 189 16.11 -3.30 7.52
CA ARG A 189 15.40 -4.23 8.41
C ARG A 189 14.80 -3.57 9.66
N VAL A 190 15.38 -2.45 10.10
CA VAL A 190 14.89 -1.65 11.24
C VAL A 190 14.04 -0.48 10.74
N ALA A 191 14.51 0.23 9.70
CA ALA A 191 13.83 1.40 9.16
C ALA A 191 12.43 1.08 8.62
N MET A 192 12.28 -0.01 7.85
CA MET A 192 11.01 -0.37 7.20
C MET A 192 9.88 -0.66 8.20
N PRO A 193 10.04 -1.55 9.21
CA PRO A 193 8.97 -1.79 10.17
C PRO A 193 8.70 -0.58 11.07
N ALA A 194 9.74 0.18 11.46
CA ALA A 194 9.57 1.41 12.24
C ALA A 194 8.75 2.46 11.47
N PHE A 195 9.08 2.69 10.21
CA PHE A 195 8.34 3.56 9.31
C PHE A 195 6.88 3.11 9.20
N LEU A 196 6.64 1.82 8.92
CA LEU A 196 5.28 1.32 8.77
C LEU A 196 4.44 1.55 10.03
N THR A 197 5.00 1.32 11.22
CA THR A 197 4.29 1.61 12.48
C THR A 197 4.02 3.09 12.70
N SER A 198 4.97 3.96 12.34
CA SER A 198 4.83 5.42 12.41
C SER A 198 3.75 5.94 11.47
N GLU A 199 3.71 5.41 10.24
CA GLU A 199 2.68 5.72 9.25
C GLU A 199 1.30 5.25 9.70
N LEU A 200 1.19 4.03 10.23
CA LEU A 200 -0.06 3.51 10.78
C LEU A 200 -0.58 4.42 11.90
N LYS A 201 0.27 4.77 12.87
CA LYS A 201 -0.11 5.66 13.97
C LYS A 201 -0.60 7.02 13.47
N THR A 202 0.13 7.61 12.52
CA THR A 202 -0.23 8.91 11.94
C THR A 202 -1.52 8.84 11.13
N ALA A 203 -1.70 7.78 10.34
CA ALA A 203 -2.92 7.56 9.55
C ALA A 203 -4.16 7.35 10.44
N PHE A 204 -4.02 6.61 11.53
CA PHE A 204 -5.11 6.42 12.50
C PHE A 204 -5.43 7.72 13.25
N GLN A 205 -4.42 8.53 13.61
CA GLN A 205 -4.64 9.85 14.19
C GLN A 205 -5.43 10.76 13.24
N MET A 206 -5.02 10.85 11.98
CA MET A 206 -5.74 11.61 10.95
C MET A 206 -7.15 11.07 10.73
N GLY A 207 -7.29 9.75 10.59
CA GLY A 207 -8.59 9.09 10.42
C GLY A 207 -9.54 9.35 11.58
N PHE A 208 -9.03 9.32 12.82
CA PHE A 208 -9.81 9.66 14.01
C PHE A 208 -10.26 11.12 14.01
N LEU A 209 -9.36 12.06 13.72
CA LEU A 209 -9.71 13.49 13.64
C LEU A 209 -10.77 13.78 12.57
N LEU A 210 -10.69 13.10 11.42
CA LEU A 210 -11.72 13.17 10.38
C LEU A 210 -13.06 12.61 10.85
N PHE A 211 -13.07 11.64 11.75
CA PHE A 211 -14.29 10.98 12.24
C PHE A 211 -15.10 11.88 13.19
N ILE A 212 -14.45 12.75 13.97
CA ILE A 212 -15.07 13.60 14.99
C ILE A 212 -16.28 14.40 14.49
N PRO A 213 -16.18 15.22 13.42
CA PRO A 213 -17.32 16.02 12.96
C PRO A 213 -18.53 15.16 12.54
N PHE A 214 -18.29 14.00 11.91
CA PHE A 214 -19.36 13.10 11.49
C PHE A 214 -20.01 12.37 12.66
N LEU A 215 -19.22 12.01 13.68
CA LEU A 215 -19.71 11.42 14.92
C LEU A 215 -20.63 12.39 15.66
N ILE A 216 -20.29 13.68 15.69
CA ILE A 216 -21.15 14.72 16.28
C ILE A 216 -22.51 14.76 15.56
N ILE A 217 -22.53 14.71 14.22
CA ILE A 217 -23.79 14.65 13.46
C ILE A 217 -24.59 13.40 13.85
N ASP A 218 -23.95 12.23 13.94
CA ASP A 218 -24.64 10.99 14.33
C ASP A 218 -25.28 11.09 15.72
N LEU A 219 -24.54 11.60 16.71
CA LEU A 219 -25.04 11.77 18.08
C LEU A 219 -26.21 12.77 18.16
N VAL A 220 -26.12 13.87 17.41
CA VAL A 220 -27.19 14.89 17.37
C VAL A 220 -28.43 14.32 16.70
N VAL A 221 -28.30 13.68 15.53
CA VAL A 221 -29.44 13.08 14.82
C VAL A 221 -30.09 11.96 15.64
N ALA A 222 -29.27 11.11 16.29
CA ALA A 222 -29.79 10.04 17.14
C ALA A 222 -30.58 10.58 18.34
N SER A 223 -30.09 11.64 19.01
CA SER A 223 -30.80 12.23 20.16
C SER A 223 -32.12 12.88 19.75
N VAL A 224 -32.17 13.54 18.59
CA VAL A 224 -33.41 14.12 18.04
C VAL A 224 -34.42 13.03 17.67
N LEU A 225 -34.00 11.96 16.98
CA LEU A 225 -34.89 10.86 16.61
C LEU A 225 -35.46 10.13 17.84
N MET A 226 -34.62 9.89 18.85
CA MET A 226 -35.07 9.32 20.13
C MET A 226 -36.08 10.23 20.83
N SER A 227 -35.87 11.55 20.79
CA SER A 227 -36.83 12.52 21.34
C SER A 227 -38.18 12.55 20.62
N MET A 228 -38.23 12.15 19.35
CA MET A 228 -39.48 12.02 18.59
C MET A 228 -40.20 10.69 18.83
N GLY A 229 -39.61 9.78 19.62
CA GLY A 229 -40.17 8.44 19.86
C GLY A 229 -39.93 7.45 18.72
N MET A 230 -39.12 7.80 17.72
CA MET A 230 -38.80 6.92 16.58
C MET A 230 -37.61 6.01 16.90
N ALA A 231 -37.81 5.00 17.75
CA ALA A 231 -36.76 4.06 18.13
C ALA A 231 -36.36 3.06 17.03
N MET A 232 -37.22 2.85 16.01
CA MET A 232 -37.03 1.82 14.98
C MET A 232 -36.28 2.30 13.74
N VAL A 233 -36.11 3.61 13.56
CA VAL A 233 -35.39 4.18 12.42
C VAL A 233 -33.92 4.30 12.79
N SER A 234 -33.04 3.70 11.97
CA SER A 234 -31.60 3.80 12.19
C SER A 234 -31.13 5.26 12.02
N PRO A 235 -30.51 5.87 13.06
CA PRO A 235 -30.00 7.24 12.97
C PRO A 235 -28.99 7.45 11.84
N ALA A 236 -28.24 6.41 11.47
CA ALA A 236 -27.23 6.46 10.42
C ALA A 236 -27.82 6.76 9.03
N ILE A 237 -29.04 6.29 8.75
CA ILE A 237 -29.72 6.54 7.46
C ILE A 237 -30.13 8.01 7.37
N ILE A 238 -30.58 8.58 8.49
CA ILE A 238 -31.05 9.97 8.57
C ILE A 238 -29.87 10.95 8.63
N SER A 239 -28.75 10.58 9.27
CA SER A 239 -27.57 11.44 9.37
C SER A 239 -26.77 11.53 8.06
N LEU A 240 -26.85 10.52 7.19
CA LEU A 240 -26.14 10.45 5.91
C LEU A 240 -26.25 11.73 5.05
N PRO A 241 -27.44 12.26 4.70
CA PRO A 241 -27.55 13.48 3.90
C PRO A 241 -26.89 14.69 4.56
N PHE A 242 -26.95 14.82 5.88
CA PHE A 242 -26.29 15.91 6.62
C PHE A 242 -24.77 15.79 6.56
N LYS A 243 -24.23 14.57 6.68
CA LYS A 243 -22.79 14.32 6.55
C LYS A 243 -22.29 14.66 5.15
N ILE A 244 -22.99 14.21 4.12
CA ILE A 244 -22.63 14.50 2.72
C ILE A 244 -22.71 16.01 2.47
N MET A 245 -23.77 16.67 2.94
CA MET A 245 -23.92 18.13 2.82
C MET A 245 -22.75 18.85 3.49
N LEU A 246 -22.43 18.52 4.75
CA LEU A 246 -21.29 19.13 5.45
C LEU A 246 -19.99 18.91 4.67
N PHE A 247 -19.73 17.68 4.24
CA PHE A 247 -18.50 17.32 3.53
C PHE A 247 -18.34 18.08 2.21
N VAL A 248 -19.42 18.27 1.46
CA VAL A 248 -19.39 19.04 0.21
C VAL A 248 -19.26 20.54 0.50
N LEU A 249 -19.94 21.08 1.50
CA LEU A 249 -19.92 22.51 1.84
C LEU A 249 -18.54 23.00 2.29
N VAL A 250 -17.77 22.15 2.97
CA VAL A 250 -16.41 22.49 3.41
C VAL A 250 -15.34 22.17 2.37
N ASP A 251 -15.74 21.75 1.16
CA ASP A 251 -14.83 21.22 0.13
C ASP A 251 -13.90 20.12 0.68
N GLY A 252 -14.52 19.12 1.32
CA GLY A 252 -13.82 18.11 2.11
C GLY A 252 -12.82 17.26 1.34
N TRP A 253 -13.01 17.08 0.02
CA TRP A 253 -12.03 16.39 -0.83
C TRP A 253 -10.74 17.19 -0.98
N SER A 254 -10.84 18.48 -1.31
CA SER A 254 -9.66 19.35 -1.43
C SER A 254 -8.94 19.50 -0.10
N LEU A 255 -9.68 19.66 1.00
CA LEU A 255 -9.11 19.74 2.35
C LEU A 255 -8.37 18.45 2.74
N LEU A 256 -8.98 17.29 2.49
CA LEU A 256 -8.36 16.00 2.82
C LEU A 256 -7.11 15.76 1.97
N ILE A 257 -7.18 16.00 0.66
CA ILE A 257 -6.04 15.78 -0.24
C ILE A 257 -4.90 16.75 0.11
N GLY A 258 -5.22 18.03 0.36
CA GLY A 258 -4.24 19.04 0.75
C GLY A 258 -3.56 18.71 2.08
N THR A 259 -4.32 18.29 3.10
CA THR A 259 -3.75 17.90 4.40
C THR A 259 -2.89 16.63 4.30
N LEU A 260 -3.32 15.63 3.52
CA LEU A 260 -2.52 14.42 3.27
C LEU A 260 -1.21 14.75 2.56
N ALA A 261 -1.26 15.47 1.44
CA ALA A 261 -0.06 15.82 0.68
C ALA A 261 0.90 16.69 1.49
N GLY A 262 0.38 17.68 2.23
CA GLY A 262 1.19 18.53 3.11
C GLY A 262 1.85 17.78 4.26
N SER A 263 1.24 16.69 4.75
CA SER A 263 1.76 15.93 5.89
C SER A 263 3.08 15.21 5.65
N PHE A 264 3.54 15.11 4.40
CA PHE A 264 4.81 14.47 4.04
C PHE A 264 5.95 15.47 3.83
N TYR A 265 5.66 16.77 3.68
CA TYR A 265 6.65 17.82 3.38
C TYR A 265 6.86 18.82 4.53
N THR A 266 6.43 18.45 5.74
CA THR A 266 6.62 19.26 6.96
C THR A 266 7.71 18.63 7.80
#